data_AF-A0A2I1HXS8-F1
#
_entry.id   AF-A0A2I1HXS8-F1
#
_cell.length_a   1.000
_cell.length_b   1.000
_cell.length_c   1.000
_cell.angle_alpha   90.00
_cell.angle_beta   90.00
_cell.angle_gamma   90.00
#
_symmetry.space_group_name_H-M   'P 1'
#
loop_
_entity.id
_entity.type
_entity.pdbx_description
1 polymer ?
#
loop_
_entity_poly.entity_id
_entity_poly.type
_entity_poly.pdbx_seq_one_letter_code
_entity_poly.pdbx_strand_id
1 'polypeptide(L)'
;MSTGVYHDPAFFSTSTKSEVAEMFMQRLDPEPGETRVLFEIEEASGSNIHPMSMYATQDEILFKSGVEFDVVDQDKLSNGSYTIKLRQRK
;
A
#
# COMPACT_ATOMS: atom_id res chain seq x y z
N MET A 1 -20.27 -0.32 -6.49
CA MET A 1 -20.22 -0.88 -5.13
C MET A 1 -19.05 -0.19 -4.45
N SER A 2 -19.24 0.48 -3.31
CA SER A 2 -18.13 1.02 -2.52
C SER A 2 -17.74 -0.06 -1.51
N THR A 3 -16.52 -0.58 -1.62
CA THR A 3 -16.03 -1.76 -0.91
C THR A 3 -15.30 -1.39 0.39
N GLY A 4 -15.83 -0.45 1.18
CA GLY A 4 -15.31 -0.14 2.51
C GLY A 4 -14.13 0.85 2.54
N VAL A 5 -13.66 1.11 3.76
CA VAL A 5 -12.63 2.12 4.06
C VAL A 5 -11.44 1.42 4.69
N TYR A 6 -10.25 1.68 4.15
CA TYR A 6 -8.99 1.24 4.72
C TYR A 6 -8.28 2.42 5.40
N HIS A 7 -7.71 2.18 6.56
CA HIS A 7 -6.75 3.10 7.18
C HIS A 7 -5.70 2.28 7.93
N ASP A 8 -4.46 2.76 7.92
CA ASP A 8 -3.38 2.16 8.70
C ASP A 8 -3.18 2.96 10.00
N PRO A 9 -3.18 2.32 11.19
CA PRO A 9 -2.88 3.00 12.45
C PRO A 9 -1.39 3.40 12.55
N ALA A 10 -0.50 2.76 11.81
CA ALA A 10 0.90 3.14 11.67
C ALA A 10 1.10 4.05 10.43
N PHE A 11 2.36 4.34 10.10
CA PHE A 11 2.67 4.99 8.83
C PHE A 11 2.51 3.98 7.69
N PHE A 12 1.93 4.43 6.58
CA PHE A 12 1.78 3.59 5.41
C PHE A 12 2.85 3.95 4.37
N SER A 13 3.95 3.19 4.37
CA SER A 13 5.04 3.31 3.41
C SER A 13 4.68 2.65 2.08
N THR A 14 4.84 3.37 0.99
CA THR A 14 4.52 2.90 -0.37
C THR A 14 5.62 3.28 -1.35
N SER A 15 5.73 2.58 -2.48
CA SER A 15 6.70 2.89 -3.52
C SER A 15 6.00 3.01 -4.87
N THR A 16 6.50 3.91 -5.72
CA THR A 16 6.05 3.99 -7.13
C THR A 16 6.59 2.86 -8.00
N LYS A 17 7.56 2.08 -7.50
CA LYS A 17 8.13 0.90 -8.18
C LYS A 17 7.43 -0.36 -7.69
N SER A 18 6.66 -1.00 -8.56
CA SER A 18 5.91 -2.23 -8.21
C SER A 18 6.85 -3.33 -7.68
N GLU A 19 8.03 -3.48 -8.28
CA GLU A 19 9.04 -4.47 -7.90
C GLU A 19 9.46 -4.35 -6.43
N VAL A 20 9.50 -3.12 -5.89
CA VAL A 20 9.84 -2.88 -4.49
C VAL A 20 8.70 -3.35 -3.58
N ALA A 21 7.44 -2.99 -3.91
CA ALA A 21 6.27 -3.41 -3.15
C ALA A 21 6.10 -4.94 -3.16
N GLU A 22 6.29 -5.58 -4.32
CA GLU A 22 6.24 -7.04 -4.47
C GLU A 22 7.32 -7.74 -3.65
N MET A 23 8.54 -7.19 -3.61
CA MET A 23 9.62 -7.71 -2.77
C MET A 23 9.22 -7.69 -1.28
N PHE A 24 8.61 -6.61 -0.78
CA PHE A 24 8.15 -6.56 0.62
C PHE A 24 7.05 -7.59 0.91
N MET A 25 6.08 -7.73 0.00
CA MET A 25 5.01 -8.72 0.10
C MET A 25 5.55 -10.16 0.18
N GLN A 26 6.63 -10.46 -0.57
CA GLN A 26 7.21 -11.81 -0.64
C GLN A 26 8.23 -12.09 0.47
N ARG A 27 8.76 -11.06 1.12
CA ARG A 27 9.87 -11.18 2.09
C ARG A 27 9.47 -11.87 3.40
N LEU A 28 8.20 -11.80 3.77
CA LEU A 28 7.70 -12.37 5.02
C LEU A 28 6.75 -13.55 4.73
N ASP A 29 6.93 -14.63 5.48
CA ASP A 29 5.96 -15.71 5.53
C ASP A 29 4.79 -15.28 6.42
N PRO A 30 3.55 -15.35 5.91
CA PRO A 30 2.38 -14.94 6.70
C PRO A 30 2.21 -15.87 7.91
N GLU A 31 1.89 -15.29 9.07
CA GLU A 31 1.50 -16.08 10.23
C GLU A 31 0.12 -16.75 10.02
N PRO A 32 -0.23 -17.78 10.81
CA PRO A 32 -1.55 -18.40 10.71
C PRO A 32 -2.70 -17.38 10.89
N GLY A 33 -3.49 -17.19 9.83
CA GLY A 33 -4.58 -16.21 9.80
C GLY A 33 -4.24 -14.93 9.03
N GLU A 34 -2.98 -14.75 8.64
CA GLU A 34 -2.56 -13.66 7.75
C GLU A 34 -2.59 -14.09 6.28
N THR A 35 -2.71 -13.10 5.40
CA THR A 35 -2.53 -13.28 3.95
C THR A 35 -1.67 -12.17 3.39
N ARG A 36 -1.00 -12.46 2.29
CA ARG A 36 -0.22 -11.45 1.57
C ARG A 36 -1.16 -10.55 0.79
N VAL A 37 -0.96 -9.25 0.91
CA VAL A 37 -1.74 -8.22 0.23
C VAL A 37 -0.81 -7.27 -0.49
N LEU A 38 -1.08 -6.99 -1.76
CA LEU A 38 -0.46 -5.91 -2.52
C LEU A 38 -1.45 -4.76 -2.66
N PHE A 39 -1.07 -3.57 -2.18
CA PHE A 39 -1.88 -2.37 -2.31
C PHE A 39 -1.43 -1.54 -3.51
N GLU A 40 -2.38 -1.19 -4.37
CA GLU A 40 -2.20 -0.22 -5.45
C GLU A 40 -2.98 1.05 -5.09
N ILE A 41 -2.31 2.20 -5.04
CA ILE A 41 -2.96 3.47 -4.69
C ILE A 41 -3.09 4.33 -5.95
N GLU A 42 -4.33 4.56 -6.37
CA GLU A 42 -4.67 5.44 -7.48
C GLU A 42 -4.63 6.90 -7.03
N GLU A 43 -4.15 7.79 -7.91
CA GLU A 43 -4.19 9.26 -7.73
C GLU A 43 -3.62 9.75 -6.39
N ALA A 44 -2.58 9.09 -5.89
CA ALA A 44 -1.93 9.39 -4.62
C ALA A 44 -1.54 10.86 -4.51
N SER A 45 -2.19 11.59 -3.58
CA SER A 45 -1.88 12.99 -3.24
C SER A 45 -0.91 13.08 -2.05
N GLY A 46 -0.14 12.01 -1.80
CA GLY A 46 0.87 11.95 -0.74
C GLY A 46 2.07 12.85 -1.03
N SER A 47 2.69 13.40 0.02
CA SER A 47 3.91 14.18 -0.12
C SER A 47 5.03 13.30 -0.67
N ASN A 48 5.57 13.67 -1.83
CA ASN A 48 6.82 13.09 -2.31
C ASN A 48 7.95 13.56 -1.37
N ILE A 49 8.48 12.68 -0.51
CA ILE A 49 9.45 13.01 0.56
C ILE A 49 10.89 13.18 0.06
N HIS A 50 11.05 13.49 -1.23
CA HIS A 50 12.32 13.68 -1.92
C HIS A 50 13.38 14.58 -1.22
N PRO A 51 13.07 15.60 -0.37
CA PRO A 51 14.12 16.45 0.18
C PRO A 51 14.73 16.01 1.53
N MET A 52 14.22 14.97 2.22
CA MET A 52 14.59 14.76 3.65
C MET A 52 14.80 13.30 4.11
N SER A 53 15.12 12.34 3.22
CA SER A 53 15.45 10.96 3.61
C SER A 53 16.82 10.53 3.09
N MET A 54 17.60 9.85 3.94
CA MET A 54 18.90 9.22 3.64
C MET A 54 18.84 8.11 2.56
N TYR A 55 17.65 7.76 2.03
CA TYR A 55 17.42 6.71 1.03
C TYR A 55 16.76 7.25 -0.26
N ALA A 56 17.32 8.32 -0.82
CA ALA A 56 16.81 9.11 -1.95
C ALA A 56 16.66 8.39 -3.31
N THR A 57 16.65 7.05 -3.37
CA THR A 57 16.65 6.26 -4.63
C THR A 57 15.40 5.41 -4.86
N GLN A 58 14.45 5.40 -3.91
CA GLN A 58 13.31 4.47 -3.94
C GLN A 58 11.92 5.09 -4.16
N ASP A 59 11.83 6.38 -4.54
CA ASP A 59 10.56 7.05 -4.86
C ASP A 59 9.41 6.68 -3.89
N GLU A 60 9.71 6.76 -2.59
CA GLU A 60 8.81 6.35 -1.51
C GLU A 60 7.78 7.46 -1.25
N ILE A 61 6.50 7.09 -1.20
CA ILE A 61 5.41 7.94 -0.74
C ILE A 61 4.99 7.44 0.63
N LEU A 62 5.09 8.31 1.64
CA LEU A 62 4.75 7.99 3.03
C LEU A 62 3.46 8.70 3.43
N PHE A 63 2.44 7.93 3.79
CA PHE A 63 1.21 8.49 4.35
C PHE A 63 1.27 8.48 5.87
N LYS A 64 0.83 9.59 6.49
CA LYS A 64 0.70 9.68 7.95
C LYS A 64 -0.34 8.69 8.46
N SER A 65 -0.19 8.26 9.70
CA SER A 65 -1.20 7.47 10.42
C SER A 65 -2.59 8.10 10.32
N GLY A 66 -3.59 7.25 10.09
CA GLY A 66 -5.00 7.66 10.04
C GLY A 66 -5.44 8.30 8.72
N VAL A 67 -4.62 8.32 7.67
CA VAL A 67 -5.09 8.64 6.32
C VAL A 67 -6.06 7.54 5.87
N GLU A 68 -7.26 7.94 5.46
CA GLU A 68 -8.28 7.03 4.96
C GLU A 68 -8.20 6.85 3.45
N PHE A 69 -8.46 5.62 3.01
CA PHE A 69 -8.56 5.25 1.61
C PHE A 69 -9.88 4.54 1.35
N ASP A 70 -10.56 4.91 0.27
CA ASP A 70 -11.63 4.09 -0.28
C ASP A 70 -11.02 2.86 -0.94
N VAL A 71 -11.54 1.67 -0.61
CA VAL A 71 -11.24 0.47 -1.38
C VAL A 71 -12.07 0.51 -2.65
N VAL A 72 -11.40 0.61 -3.79
CA VAL A 72 -12.02 0.76 -5.11
C VAL A 72 -12.25 -0.60 -5.76
N ASP A 73 -11.30 -1.51 -5.58
CA ASP A 73 -11.34 -2.85 -6.16
C ASP A 73 -10.54 -3.85 -5.32
N GLN A 74 -10.89 -5.13 -5.44
CA GLN A 74 -10.17 -6.22 -4.78
C GLN A 74 -10.17 -7.49 -5.64
N ASP A 75 -8.99 -8.02 -5.87
CA ASP A 75 -8.79 -9.27 -6.61
C ASP A 75 -8.09 -10.30 -5.74
N LYS A 76 -8.67 -11.50 -5.69
CA LYS A 76 -8.02 -12.66 -5.05
C LYS A 76 -7.21 -13.42 -6.10
N LEU A 77 -5.91 -13.53 -5.87
CA LEU A 77 -5.01 -14.27 -6.73
C LEU A 77 -5.09 -15.78 -6.48
N SER A 78 -4.69 -16.57 -7.47
CA SER A 78 -4.73 -18.04 -7.42
C SER A 78 -3.86 -18.64 -6.30
N ASN A 79 -2.84 -17.92 -5.85
CA ASN A 79 -1.97 -18.30 -4.74
C ASN A 79 -2.53 -17.93 -3.35
N GLY A 80 -3.78 -17.42 -3.28
CA GLY A 80 -4.44 -17.03 -2.05
C GLY A 80 -4.12 -15.62 -1.55
N SER A 81 -3.20 -14.91 -2.21
CA SER A 81 -2.91 -13.49 -1.95
C SER A 81 -3.98 -12.57 -2.53
N TYR A 82 -3.96 -11.31 -2.14
CA TYR A 82 -4.88 -10.29 -2.64
C TYR A 82 -4.14 -9.12 -3.29
N THR A 83 -4.74 -8.54 -4.31
CA THR A 83 -4.42 -7.20 -4.80
C THR A 83 -5.60 -6.29 -4.46
N ILE A 84 -5.34 -5.17 -3.79
CA ILE A 84 -6.37 -4.22 -3.37
C ILE A 84 -6.05 -2.85 -3.95
N LYS A 85 -7.00 -2.28 -4.69
CA LYS A 85 -6.91 -0.92 -5.21
C LYS A 85 -7.54 0.06 -4.25
N LEU A 86 -6.79 1.10 -3.94
CA LEU A 86 -7.13 2.12 -2.98
C LEU A 86 -7.16 3.49 -3.65
N ARG A 87 -8.07 4.35 -3.20
CA ARG A 87 -8.08 5.77 -3.56
C ARG A 87 -8.10 6.61 -2.29
N GLN A 88 -7.15 7.53 -2.18
CA GLN A 88 -7.05 8.37 -0.98
C GLN A 88 -8.29 9.28 -0.85
N ARG A 89 -8.86 9.36 0.36
CA ARG A 89 -9.92 10.32 0.68
C ARG A 89 -9.33 11.72 0.89
N LYS A 90 -10.09 12.75 0.49
CA LYS A 90 -9.72 14.16 0.69
C LYS A 90 -10.11 14.66 2.07
#